data_AF-A0A8X7R900-F1
#
_entry.id   AF-A0A8X7R900-F1
#
_cell.length_a   1.000
_cell.length_b   1.000
_cell.length_c   1.000
_cell.angle_alpha   90.00
_cell.angle_beta   90.00
_cell.angle_gamma   90.00
#
_symmetry.space_group_name_H-M   'P 1'
#
loop_
_entity.id
_entity.type
_entity.pdbx_description
1 polymer ?
#
loop_
_entity_poly.entity_id
_entity_poly.type
_entity_poly.pdbx_seq_one_letter_code
_entity_poly.pdbx_strand_id
1 'polypeptide(L)'
;MWDSMIENVKFEIYKKEKRPTFEVSLFYKVINEIIMAHWAKNNTPLQYLAHSLNPSEDSTKLGPHKNPEVSSERMKCFRRLFLNIDDCLCG
;
A
#
# COMPACT_ATOMS: atom_id res chain seq x y z
N MET A 1 5.51 -8.95 5.87
CA MET A 1 5.23 -8.67 4.44
C MET A 1 3.82 -9.15 4.16
N TRP A 2 3.04 -8.42 3.36
CA TRP A 2 1.63 -8.74 3.08
C TRP A 2 1.45 -10.14 2.46
N ASP A 3 2.44 -10.61 1.69
CA ASP A 3 2.50 -11.97 1.15
C ASP A 3 2.35 -13.05 2.23
N SER A 4 3.06 -12.89 3.36
CA SER A 4 2.97 -13.81 4.51
C SER A 4 1.59 -13.77 5.19
N MET A 5 0.91 -12.62 5.21
CA MET A 5 -0.47 -12.53 5.72
C MET A 5 -1.43 -13.32 4.83
N ILE A 6 -1.28 -13.21 3.50
CA ILE A 6 -2.12 -13.94 2.53
C ILE A 6 -1.88 -15.45 2.63
N GLU A 7 -0.63 -15.88 2.78
CA GLU A 7 -0.29 -17.29 3.00
C GLU A 7 -0.90 -17.83 4.30
N ASN A 8 -0.86 -17.08 5.39
CA ASN A 8 -1.45 -17.49 6.66
C ASN A 8 -2.98 -17.61 6.56
N VAL A 9 -3.65 -16.66 5.89
CA VAL A 9 -5.10 -16.73 5.64
C VAL A 9 -5.44 -17.94 4.79
N LYS A 10 -4.65 -18.21 3.74
CA LYS A 10 -4.79 -19.42 2.91
C LYS A 10 -4.68 -20.68 3.75
N PHE A 11 -3.64 -20.78 4.57
CA PHE A 11 -3.38 -21.96 5.40
C PHE A 11 -4.53 -22.26 6.35
N GLU A 12 -5.05 -21.26 7.08
CA GLU A 12 -6.15 -21.46 8.02
C GLU A 12 -7.46 -21.86 7.32
N ILE A 13 -7.75 -21.32 6.14
CA ILE A 13 -8.90 -21.72 5.34
C ILE A 13 -8.78 -23.19 4.92
N TYR A 14 -7.64 -23.58 4.37
CA TYR A 14 -7.43 -24.94 3.88
C TYR A 14 -7.43 -25.97 5.00
N LYS A 15 -6.87 -25.61 6.16
CA LYS A 15 -6.96 -26.40 7.39
C LYS A 15 -8.41 -26.60 7.82
N LYS A 16 -9.25 -25.56 7.74
CA LYS A 16 -10.69 -25.63 8.06
C LYS A 16 -11.45 -26.51 7.07
N GLU A 17 -11.14 -26.40 5.78
CA GLU A 17 -11.75 -27.19 4.71
C GLU A 17 -11.25 -28.63 4.63
N LYS A 18 -10.21 -28.99 5.43
CA LYS A 18 -9.48 -30.26 5.33
C LYS A 18 -8.99 -30.52 3.91
N ARG A 19 -8.59 -29.47 3.21
CA ARG A 19 -8.11 -29.52 1.83
C ARG A 19 -6.60 -29.43 1.76
N PRO A 20 -5.96 -30.13 0.81
CA PRO A 20 -4.56 -29.93 0.51
C PRO A 20 -4.30 -28.54 -0.08
N THR A 21 -3.19 -27.90 0.28
CA THR A 21 -2.82 -26.53 -0.14
C THR A 21 -2.61 -26.36 -1.66
N PHE A 22 -2.44 -27.47 -2.39
CA PHE A 22 -2.32 -27.51 -3.85
C PHE A 22 -3.68 -27.52 -4.58
N GLU A 23 -4.78 -27.81 -3.89
CA GLU A 23 -6.11 -27.77 -4.49
C GLU A 23 -6.66 -26.35 -4.59
N VAL A 24 -7.63 -26.13 -5.47
CA VAL A 24 -8.32 -24.84 -5.57
C VAL A 24 -9.49 -24.80 -4.60
N SER A 25 -9.47 -23.83 -3.68
CA SER A 25 -10.61 -23.49 -2.83
C SER A 25 -11.37 -22.30 -3.42
N LEU A 26 -12.66 -22.50 -3.74
CA LEU A 26 -13.54 -21.43 -4.22
C LEU A 26 -13.75 -20.34 -3.15
N PHE A 27 -13.79 -20.74 -1.88
CA PHE A 27 -13.91 -19.81 -0.77
C PHE A 27 -12.66 -18.94 -0.64
N TYR A 28 -11.48 -19.56 -0.67
CA TYR A 28 -10.21 -18.82 -0.65
C TYR A 28 -10.10 -17.86 -1.85
N LYS A 29 -10.57 -18.24 -3.04
CA LYS A 29 -10.55 -17.37 -4.22
C LYS A 29 -11.33 -16.07 -3.98
N VAL A 30 -12.54 -16.16 -3.43
CA VAL A 30 -13.37 -14.98 -3.11
C VAL A 30 -12.69 -14.11 -2.04
N ILE A 31 -12.14 -14.72 -0.99
CA ILE A 31 -11.42 -13.98 0.06
C ILE A 31 -10.19 -13.27 -0.51
N ASN A 32 -9.43 -13.95 -1.37
CA ASN A 32 -8.26 -13.36 -2.01
C ASN A 32 -8.65 -12.18 -2.92
N GLU A 33 -9.73 -12.28 -3.68
CA GLU A 33 -10.25 -11.16 -4.50
C GLU A 33 -10.64 -9.96 -3.64
N ILE A 34 -11.31 -10.16 -2.49
CA ILE A 34 -11.66 -9.09 -1.55
C ILE A 34 -10.41 -8.43 -0.97
N ILE A 35 -9.44 -9.24 -0.53
CA ILE A 35 -8.17 -8.74 0.03
C ILE A 35 -7.44 -7.91 -1.02
N MET A 36 -7.30 -8.43 -2.25
CA MET A 36 -6.64 -7.72 -3.36
C MET A 36 -7.38 -6.43 -3.74
N ALA A 37 -8.71 -6.44 -3.80
CA ALA A 37 -9.51 -5.27 -4.11
C ALA A 37 -9.38 -4.19 -3.02
N HIS A 38 -9.39 -4.58 -1.74
CA HIS A 38 -9.17 -3.66 -0.62
C HIS A 38 -7.78 -3.05 -0.68
N TRP A 39 -6.75 -3.85 -0.95
CA TRP A 39 -5.40 -3.35 -1.11
C TRP A 39 -5.27 -2.43 -2.31
N ALA A 40 -5.77 -2.81 -3.49
CA ALA A 40 -5.76 -1.93 -4.66
C ALA A 40 -6.46 -0.58 -4.40
N LYS A 41 -7.52 -0.58 -3.58
CA LYS A 41 -8.30 0.63 -3.24
C LYS A 41 -7.67 1.49 -2.15
N ASN A 42 -7.00 0.88 -1.16
CA ASN A 42 -6.35 1.57 -0.04
C ASN A 42 -4.85 1.82 -0.23
N ASN A 43 -4.28 1.28 -1.29
CA ASN A 43 -2.94 1.59 -1.77
C ASN A 43 -2.99 2.74 -2.77
N THR A 44 -3.73 3.80 -2.44
CA THR A 44 -3.55 5.04 -3.18
C THR A 44 -2.10 5.47 -3.00
N PRO A 45 -1.39 5.91 -4.06
CA PRO A 45 -0.07 6.49 -3.92
C PRO A 45 -0.03 7.59 -2.84
N LEU A 46 -1.16 8.28 -2.64
CA LEU A 46 -1.37 9.29 -1.62
C LEU A 46 -1.37 8.76 -0.16
N GLN A 47 -2.00 7.61 0.13
CA GLN A 47 -1.98 7.02 1.48
C GLN A 47 -0.59 6.47 1.83
N TYR A 48 0.13 5.88 0.88
CA TYR A 48 1.52 5.49 1.08
C TYR A 48 2.43 6.69 1.30
N LEU A 49 2.23 7.76 0.54
CA LEU A 49 2.94 9.01 0.72
C LEU A 49 2.66 9.59 2.12
N ALA A 50 1.40 9.62 2.56
CA ALA A 50 1.04 10.09 3.90
C ALA A 50 1.70 9.28 5.03
N HIS A 51 1.73 7.94 4.90
CA HIS A 51 2.40 7.06 5.87
C HIS A 51 3.92 7.19 5.85
N SER A 52 4.54 7.20 4.67
CA SER A 52 6.00 7.36 4.52
C SER A 52 6.49 8.72 5.01
N LEU A 53 5.63 9.74 4.95
CA LEU A 53 5.95 11.07 5.38
C LEU A 53 5.51 11.35 6.83
N ASN A 54 4.99 10.36 7.55
CA ASN A 54 4.72 10.47 8.97
C ASN A 54 6.01 10.15 9.74
N PRO A 55 6.71 11.14 10.33
CA PRO A 55 7.83 10.84 11.20
C PRO A 55 7.29 10.06 12.38
N SER A 56 7.89 8.90 12.67
CA SER A 56 7.66 8.15 13.90
C SER A 56 7.77 9.07 15.11
N GLU A 57 7.04 8.74 16.18
CA GLU A 57 6.81 9.49 17.42
C GLU A 57 8.07 9.74 18.29
N ASP A 58 9.23 9.97 17.67
CA ASP A 58 10.38 10.53 18.36
C ASP A 58 10.12 12.01 18.60
N SER A 59 9.76 12.30 19.85
CA SER A 59 9.31 13.56 20.45
C SER A 59 10.20 14.80 20.26
N THR A 60 11.30 14.69 19.51
CA THR A 60 12.21 15.80 19.17
C THR A 60 12.08 16.30 17.73
N LYS A 61 11.34 15.62 16.85
CA LYS A 61 11.17 16.09 15.46
C LYS A 61 9.94 16.96 15.32
N LEU A 62 10.15 18.21 14.91
CA LEU A 62 9.10 19.10 14.39
C LEU A 62 8.21 18.32 13.43
N GLY A 63 6.89 18.39 13.64
CA GLY A 63 5.92 17.75 12.76
C GLY A 63 6.25 18.06 11.29
N PRO A 64 6.02 17.13 10.37
CA PRO A 64 6.66 17.17 9.05
C PRO A 64 6.21 18.36 8.17
N HIS A 65 5.14 19.06 8.57
CA HIS A 65 4.70 20.34 7.98
C HIS A 65 5.50 21.56 8.45
N LYS A 66 6.29 21.43 9.53
CA LYS A 66 7.14 22.47 10.09
C LYS A 66 8.61 22.28 9.74
N ASN A 67 8.99 21.14 9.14
CA ASN A 67 10.33 20.92 8.63
C ASN A 67 10.39 21.38 7.15
N PRO A 68 11.17 22.43 6.83
CA PRO A 68 11.21 23.00 5.48
C PRO A 68 11.88 22.05 4.46
N GLU A 69 12.85 21.24 4.89
CA GLU A 69 13.53 20.26 4.03
C GLU A 69 12.57 19.13 3.64
N VAL A 70 11.83 18.59 4.63
CA VAL A 70 10.80 17.57 4.39
C VAL A 70 9.70 18.13 3.49
N SER A 71 9.30 19.39 3.68
CA SER A 71 8.28 20.03 2.84
C SER A 71 8.76 20.23 1.39
N SER A 72 10.04 20.56 1.19
CA SER A 72 10.66 20.69 -0.13
C SER A 72 10.73 19.34 -0.86
N GLU A 73 11.19 18.29 -0.19
CA GLU A 73 11.27 16.94 -0.78
C GLU A 73 9.88 16.35 -1.05
N ARG A 74 8.89 16.62 -0.18
CA ARG A 74 7.48 16.30 -0.44
C ARG A 74 7.02 16.89 -1.77
N MET A 75 7.28 18.17 -2.00
CA MET A 75 6.89 18.85 -3.24
C MET A 75 7.55 18.23 -4.47
N LYS A 76 8.84 17.84 -4.39
CA LYS A 76 9.53 17.15 -5.49
C LYS A 76 8.91 15.77 -5.78
N CYS A 77 8.59 15.00 -4.76
CA CYS A 77 7.92 13.70 -4.91
C CYS A 77 6.51 13.86 -5.50
N PHE A 78 5.71 14.83 -5.02
CA PHE A 78 4.40 15.13 -5.60
C PHE A 78 4.49 15.47 -7.08
N ARG A 79 5.45 16.33 -7.50
CA ARG A 79 5.66 16.65 -8.93
C ARG A 79 6.06 15.45 -9.79
N ARG A 80 6.80 14.48 -9.23
CA ARG A 80 7.17 13.24 -9.93
C ARG A 80 6.02 12.24 -10.05
N LEU A 81 5.18 12.12 -9.01
CA LEU A 81 4.04 11.21 -8.99
C LEU A 81 2.88 11.72 -9.84
N PHE A 82 2.69 13.04 -9.86
CA PHE A 82 1.69 13.74 -10.66
C PHE A 82 2.41 14.55 -11.74
N LEU A 83 3.18 13.89 -12.60
CA LEU A 83 3.72 14.53 -13.82
C LEU A 83 2.58 15.31 -14.47
N ASN A 84 2.81 16.59 -14.79
CA ASN A 84 1.89 17.37 -15.60
C ASN A 84 1.60 16.54 -16.85
N ILE A 85 0.35 16.11 -17.02
CA ILE A 85 -0.11 15.43 -18.24
C ILE A 85 0.18 16.32 -19.47
N ASP A 86 0.31 17.63 -19.26
CA ASP A 86 0.63 18.63 -20.26
C ASP A 86 2.08 18.57 -20.78
N ASP A 87 3.03 17.97 -20.06
CA ASP A 87 4.42 17.80 -20.54
C ASP A 87 4.57 16.57 -21.48
N CYS A 88 3.49 15.80 -21.71
CA CYS A 88 3.45 14.69 -22.67
C CYS A 88 2.78 15.06 -24.01
N LEU A 89 2.36 16.32 -24.18
CA LEU A 89 1.78 16.83 -25.43
C LEU A 89 2.53 18.06 -25.92
N CYS A 90 3.85 17.95 -26.10
CA CYS A 90 4.61 18.81 -27.02
C CYS A 90 5.91 18.11 -27.44
N GLY A 91 5.96 17.67 -28.71
CA GLY A 91 7.19 17.45 -29.48
C GLY A 91 7.82 16.07 -29.39
#